data_AF-A0A2V9CQW3-F1
#
_entry.id   AF-A0A2V9CQW3-F1
#
_cell.length_a   1.000
_cell.length_b   1.000
_cell.length_c   1.000
_cell.angle_alpha   90.00
_cell.angle_beta   90.00
_cell.angle_gamma   90.00
#
_symmetry.space_group_name_H-M   'P 1'
#
loop_
_entity.id
_entity.type
_entity.pdbx_description
1 polymer ?
#
loop_
_entity_poly.entity_id
_entity_poly.type
_entity_poly.pdbx_seq_one_letter_code
_entity_poly.pdbx_strand_id
1 'polypeptide(L)' 'VPANIAEGFRRRGKADKARYMNMAEASLEESRYYLILAKDLGYGDTSSLTTSLDEVSRLLNAYASAILASDS' A
#
# COMPACT_ATOMS: atom_id res chain seq x y z
N VAL A 1 -1.39 6.63 1.05
CA VAL A 1 -0.74 5.40 1.58
C VAL A 1 -0.23 5.55 3.03
N PRO A 2 0.74 6.42 3.37
CA PRO A 2 1.40 6.37 4.69
C PRO A 2 0.49 6.76 5.86
N ALA A 3 -0.46 7.68 5.63
CA ALA A 3 -1.43 8.10 6.64
C ALA A 3 -2.31 6.93 7.13
N ASN A 4 -2.85 6.12 6.20
CA ASN A 4 -3.64 4.94 6.53
C ASN A 4 -2.82 3.89 7.29
N ILE A 5 -1.54 3.71 6.91
CA ILE A 5 -0.62 2.82 7.63
C ILE A 5 -0.44 3.33 9.07
N ALA A 6 -0.06 4.59 9.26
CA ALA A 6 0.16 5.18 10.57
C ALA A 6 -1.08 5.11 11.47
N GLU A 7 -2.26 5.37 10.91
CA GLU A 7 -3.53 5.27 11.62
C GLU A 7 -3.87 3.82 12.00
N GLY A 8 -3.69 2.88 11.07
CA GLY A 8 -3.83 1.44 11.32
C GLY A 8 -2.91 0.94 12.42
N PHE A 9 -1.65 1.40 12.47
CA PHE A 9 -0.70 1.04 13.53
C PHE A 9 -1.18 1.39 14.93
N ARG A 10 -1.99 2.45 15.09
CA ARG A 10 -2.58 2.85 16.37
C ARG A 10 -3.81 2.03 16.77
N ARG A 11 -4.39 1.23 15.86
CA ARG A 11 -5.55 0.37 16.15
C ARG A 11 -5.13 -0.85 16.96
N ARG A 12 -5.95 -1.18 17.98
CA ARG A 12 -5.72 -2.32 18.88
C ARG A 12 -6.28 -3.63 18.34
N GLY A 13 -7.43 -3.58 17.67
CA GLY A 13 -8.07 -4.75 17.08
C GLY A 13 -7.43 -5.15 15.76
N LYS A 14 -7.21 -6.45 15.56
CA LYS A 14 -6.61 -7.00 14.33
C LYS A 14 -7.44 -6.67 13.09
N ALA A 15 -8.75 -6.86 13.16
CA ALA A 15 -9.67 -6.56 12.06
C ALA A 15 -9.62 -5.08 11.65
N ASP A 16 -9.66 -4.15 12.62
CA ASP A 16 -9.52 -2.73 12.32
C ASP A 16 -8.14 -2.41 11.74
N LYS A 17 -7.07 -2.95 12.32
CA LYS A 17 -5.70 -2.75 11.82
C LYS A 17 -5.56 -3.21 10.37
N ALA A 18 -6.06 -4.40 10.04
CA ALA A 18 -6.08 -4.94 8.68
C ALA A 18 -6.93 -4.08 7.74
N ARG A 19 -8.09 -3.57 8.18
CA ARG A 19 -8.92 -2.65 7.39
C ARG A 19 -8.15 -1.40 6.95
N TYR A 20 -7.35 -0.82 7.83
CA TYR A 20 -6.51 0.33 7.48
C TYR A 20 -5.37 -0.03 6.51
N MET A 21 -4.81 -1.24 6.60
CA MET A 21 -3.84 -1.71 5.61
C MET A 21 -4.49 -1.88 4.23
N ASN A 22 -5.72 -2.40 4.16
CA ASN A 22 -6.48 -2.46 2.90
C ASN A 22 -6.76 -1.06 2.33
N MET A 23 -7.07 -0.08 3.17
CA MET A 23 -7.21 1.32 2.72
C MET A 23 -5.89 1.90 2.21
N ALA A 24 -4.76 1.51 2.81
CA ALA A 24 -3.44 1.90 2.30
C ALA A 24 -3.14 1.25 0.93
N GLU A 25 -3.53 -0.01 0.72
CA GLU A 25 -3.40 -0.71 -0.57
C GLU A 25 -4.25 -0.03 -1.65
N ALA A 26 -5.50 0.33 -1.35
CA ALA A 26 -6.37 1.05 -2.29
C ALA A 26 -5.72 2.37 -2.77
N SER A 27 -5.19 3.18 -1.86
CA SER A 27 -4.45 4.40 -2.23
C SER A 27 -3.13 4.13 -2.97
N LEU A 28 -2.52 2.95 -2.79
CA LEU A 28 -1.30 2.57 -3.51
C LEU A 28 -1.62 2.23 -4.96
N GLU A 29 -2.75 1.56 -5.22
CA GLU A 29 -3.21 1.26 -6.58
C GLU A 29 -3.62 2.51 -7.36
N GLU A 30 -4.20 3.52 -6.68
CA GLU A 30 -4.37 4.86 -7.28
C GLU A 30 -3.02 5.46 -7.71
N SER A 31 -1.99 5.33 -6.87
CA SER A 31 -0.64 5.81 -7.17
C SER A 31 -0.01 5.04 -8.35
N ARG A 32 -0.25 3.73 -8.44
CA ARG A 32 0.20 2.89 -9.57
C ARG A 32 -0.40 3.41 -10.87
N TYR A 33 -1.69 3.68 -10.87
CA TYR A 33 -2.36 4.25 -12.03
C TYR A 33 -1.76 5.60 -12.43
N TYR A 34 -1.49 6.49 -11.48
CA TYR A 34 -0.84 7.78 -11.78
C TYR A 34 0.56 7.64 -12.38
N LEU A 35 1.35 6.64 -11.97
CA LEU A 35 2.66 6.37 -12.58
C LEU A 35 2.55 5.84 -14.02
N ILE A 36 1.53 5.02 -14.30
CA ILE A 36 1.22 4.57 -15.65
C ILE A 36 0.82 5.78 -16.51
N LEU A 37 -0.13 6.58 -16.03
CA LEU A 37 -0.60 7.76 -16.74
C LEU A 37 0.52 8.77 -17.00
N ALA A 38 1.37 9.04 -16.01
CA ALA A 38 2.51 9.95 -16.15
C ALA A 38 3.52 9.46 -17.22
N LYS A 39 3.73 8.14 -17.30
CA LYS A 39 4.55 7.52 -18.35
C LYS A 39 3.91 7.68 -19.73
N ASP A 40 2.61 7.38 -19.85
CA ASP A 40 1.88 7.43 -21.12
C ASP A 40 1.79 8.86 -21.68
N LEU A 41 1.68 9.87 -20.80
CA LEU A 41 1.68 11.28 -21.17
C LEU A 41 3.09 11.85 -21.43
N GLY A 42 4.14 11.05 -21.24
CA GLY A 42 5.53 11.48 -21.45
C GLY A 42 6.04 12.48 -20.42
N TYR A 43 5.50 12.47 -19.19
CA TYR A 43 5.91 13.40 -18.12
C TYR A 43 7.22 13.01 -17.42
N GLY A 44 7.78 11.85 -17.74
CA GLY A 44 9.10 11.42 -17.27
C GLY A 44 9.23 9.91 -17.16
N ASP A 45 10.41 9.46 -16.75
CA ASP A 45 10.64 8.06 -16.39
C ASP A 45 10.06 7.77 -14.99
N THR A 46 9.15 6.80 -14.93
CA THR A 46 8.51 6.34 -13.70
C THR A 46 9.07 5.02 -13.17
N SER A 47 10.11 4.46 -13.82
CA SER A 47 10.66 3.13 -13.51
C SER A 47 11.07 2.94 -12.04
N SER A 48 11.77 3.92 -11.46
CA SER A 48 12.23 3.89 -10.07
C SER A 48 11.06 3.96 -9.09
N LEU A 49 10.09 4.85 -9.37
CA LEU A 49 8.89 5.01 -8.57
C LEU A 49 8.01 3.75 -8.62
N THR A 50 7.87 3.13 -9.80
CA THR A 50 7.16 1.85 -9.97
C THR A 50 7.84 0.74 -9.17
N THR A 51 9.17 0.67 -9.20
CA THR A 51 9.94 -0.30 -8.42
C THR A 51 9.70 -0.13 -6.91
N SER A 52 9.75 1.10 -6.40
CA SER A 52 9.44 1.39 -4.99
C SER A 52 7.97 1.08 -4.65
N LEU A 53 7.04 1.38 -5.56
CA LEU A 53 5.64 1.07 -5.39
C LEU A 53 5.39 -0.44 -5.26
N ASP A 54 6.05 -1.25 -6.09
CA ASP A 54 5.95 -2.72 -6.04
C ASP A 54 6.55 -3.31 -4.76
N GLU A 55 7.63 -2.72 -4.25
CA GLU A 55 8.19 -3.08 -2.95
C GLU A 55 7.21 -2.77 -1.81
N VAL A 56 6.65 -1.56 -1.79
CA VAL A 56 5.65 -1.16 -0.78
C VAL A 56 4.41 -2.04 -0.86
N SER A 57 3.94 -2.38 -2.06
CA SER A 57 2.79 -3.28 -2.27
C SER A 57 3.03 -4.64 -1.63
N ARG A 58 4.18 -5.27 -1.90
CA ARG A 58 4.55 -6.56 -1.31
C ARG A 58 4.65 -6.51 0.21
N LEU A 59 5.30 -5.48 0.75
CA LEU A 59 5.46 -5.31 2.20
C LEU A 59 4.11 -5.12 2.89
N LEU A 60 3.24 -4.28 2.31
CA LEU A 60 1.94 -3.98 2.86
C LEU A 60 1.02 -5.21 2.85
N ASN A 61 1.02 -5.97 1.76
CA ASN A 61 0.23 -7.18 1.62
C ASN A 61 0.68 -8.29 2.59
N ALA A 62 1.99 -8.50 2.69
CA ALA A 62 2.58 -9.46 3.64
C ALA A 62 2.22 -9.08 5.09
N TYR A 63 2.31 -7.79 5.43
CA TYR A 63 1.97 -7.30 6.76
C TYR A 63 0.47 -7.45 7.07
N ALA A 64 -0.41 -7.09 6.15
CA ALA A 64 -1.86 -7.27 6.29
C ALA A 64 -2.23 -8.74 6.52
N SER A 65 -1.62 -9.64 5.75
CA SER A 65 -1.80 -11.09 5.89
C SER A 65 -1.31 -11.60 7.26
N ALA A 66 -0.14 -11.15 7.71
CA ALA A 66 0.41 -11.52 9.00
C ALA A 66 -0.45 -11.04 10.19
N ILE A 67 -1.07 -9.86 10.09
CA ILE A 67 -2.00 -9.36 11.12
C ILE A 67 -3.15 -10.35 11.31
N LEU A 68 -3.76 -10.81 10.23
CA LEU A 68 -4.91 -11.72 10.27
C LEU A 68 -4.53 -13.13 10.73
N ALA A 69 -3.31 -13.60 10.43
CA ALA A 69 -2.82 -14.93 10.81
C ALA A 69 -2.31 -15.03 12.25
N SER A 70 -2.08 -13.91 12.95
CA SER A 70 -1.38 -13.87 14.25
C SER A 70 -2.13 -14.49 15.46
N ASP A 71 -3.24 -15.21 15.26
CA ASP A 71 -3.93 -16.03 16.30
C ASP A 71 -4.00 -17.52 15.93
N SER A 72 -3.17 -17.99 14.99
CA SER A 72 -2.94 -19.43 14.76
C SER A 72 -1.81 -19.95 15.64
#